data_AF-A0A7S0AFW8-F1
#
_entry.id   AF-A0A7S0AFW8-F1
#
_cell.length_a   1.000
_cell.length_b   1.000
_cell.length_c   1.000
_cell.angle_alpha   90.00
_cell.angle_beta   90.00
_cell.angle_gamma   90.00
#
_symmetry.space_group_name_H-M   'P 1'
#
loop_
_entity.id
_entity.type
_entity.pdbx_description
1 polymer ?
#
loop_
_entity_poly.entity_id
_entity_poly.type
_entity_poly.pdbx_seq_one_letter_code
_entity_poly.pdbx_strand_id
1 'polypeptide(L)'
;NTGRGLTMTTQFVEILESPKLTPLISLCLVCLILFYRDGGSGGRQIVYSSSGEATNCKTTTNDPTGASSSHPENKGNSCELPSCELVLQSRLYSERCGTSPAKWPLLITGTPRSATVYATNLLRSHGMKVQNDWSNPLQHGSVSWIFAFEDTDNFGPARTGGGTFQHVLHQVKDPLGSIASMCTEPIFSGESAFLQRHVYMPSFYEQPRSLARAALEFWVEWHVYLKKMKLPTYKVENVTAESIFQMSHLEGVFHETAPQVSSSTNARKHRPPFTWQELYTLDPRMATRAWRLATEFGYEYPAVDFDELTCLPSVPVCQQEDAPVKAQRKCKAGTHPFPRERISRDANLRKSANPEGWVDGGCIEEKTGNNTYVGVPG
;
A
#
# COMPACT_ATOMS: atom_id res chain seq x y z
N ASN A 1 -7.15 -11.92 -63.92
CA ASN A 1 -6.93 -12.62 -62.65
C ASN A 1 -5.47 -12.53 -62.24
N THR A 2 -5.19 -11.43 -61.57
CA THR A 2 -3.91 -11.01 -61.00
C THR A 2 -3.84 -11.48 -59.55
N GLY A 3 -2.67 -11.96 -59.13
CA GLY A 3 -2.41 -12.34 -57.74
C GLY A 3 -0.93 -12.63 -57.52
N ARG A 4 -0.10 -11.60 -57.64
CA ARG A 4 1.33 -11.61 -57.28
C ARG A 4 1.46 -11.62 -55.75
N GLY A 5 2.25 -12.55 -55.23
CA GLY A 5 2.74 -12.53 -53.85
C GLY A 5 3.81 -11.46 -53.67
N LEU A 6 3.74 -10.76 -52.53
CA LEU A 6 4.78 -9.85 -52.05
C LEU A 6 5.21 -10.32 -50.67
N THR A 7 6.41 -10.89 -50.62
CA THR A 7 7.25 -11.05 -49.43
C THR A 7 7.86 -9.70 -49.07
N MET A 8 7.67 -9.25 -47.83
CA MET A 8 8.29 -8.03 -47.32
C MET A 8 9.56 -8.39 -46.55
N THR A 9 10.70 -8.08 -47.15
CA THR A 9 12.04 -8.09 -46.54
C THR A 9 12.25 -6.85 -45.68
N THR A 10 12.63 -7.05 -44.42
CA THR A 10 13.05 -5.99 -43.49
C THR A 10 14.49 -5.58 -43.82
N GLN A 11 14.70 -4.33 -44.23
CA GLN A 11 16.03 -3.74 -44.35
C GLN A 11 16.42 -3.04 -43.04
N PHE A 12 17.52 -3.48 -42.47
CA PHE A 12 18.29 -2.81 -41.43
C PHE A 12 18.93 -1.54 -42.01
N VAL A 13 18.87 -0.44 -41.28
CA VAL A 13 19.70 0.75 -41.51
C VAL A 13 20.65 0.86 -40.31
N GLU A 14 21.92 0.56 -40.55
CA GLU A 14 23.05 0.99 -39.73
C GLU A 14 23.26 2.50 -39.95
N ILE A 15 23.42 3.27 -38.87
CA ILE A 15 24.07 4.59 -38.93
C ILE A 15 25.22 4.59 -37.92
N LEU A 16 26.41 4.85 -38.47
CA LEU A 16 27.71 4.95 -37.85
C LEU A 16 27.85 6.19 -36.95
N GLU A 17 28.69 6.03 -35.94
CA GLU A 17 29.22 7.04 -35.02
C GLU A 17 30.05 8.13 -35.73
N SER A 18 30.01 9.38 -35.25
CA SER A 18 31.22 10.22 -35.01
C SER A 18 30.89 11.53 -34.25
N PRO A 19 31.81 12.14 -33.46
CA PRO A 19 31.51 13.03 -32.35
C PRO A 19 31.83 14.52 -32.59
N LYS A 20 31.38 15.34 -31.62
CA LYS A 20 31.74 16.75 -31.30
C LYS A 20 30.88 17.85 -31.94
N LEU A 21 29.98 18.44 -31.13
CA LEU A 21 30.05 19.82 -30.62
C LEU A 21 28.75 20.16 -29.86
N THR A 22 28.88 20.56 -28.59
CA THR A 22 27.87 21.25 -27.77
C THR A 22 28.21 22.76 -27.73
N PRO A 23 27.42 23.64 -27.07
CA PRO A 23 25.96 23.76 -26.97
C PRO A 23 25.49 25.21 -27.26
N LEU A 24 24.26 25.45 -27.73
CA LEU A 24 23.46 26.67 -27.44
C LEU A 24 22.14 26.63 -28.21
N ILE A 25 21.08 27.10 -27.55
CA ILE A 25 19.72 27.35 -28.07
C ILE A 25 18.80 26.11 -28.06
N SER A 26 18.19 25.85 -26.89
CA SER A 26 16.93 25.12 -26.80
C SER A 26 16.01 25.82 -25.80
N LEU A 27 15.48 26.96 -26.24
CA LEU A 27 14.25 27.55 -25.72
C LEU A 27 13.60 28.24 -26.92
N CYS A 28 12.33 27.94 -27.15
CA CYS A 28 11.50 28.37 -28.28
C CYS A 28 11.75 27.65 -29.61
N LEU A 29 11.22 26.43 -29.78
CA LEU A 29 10.61 26.01 -31.07
C LEU A 29 9.91 24.62 -30.99
N VAL A 30 8.80 24.47 -30.27
CA VAL A 30 7.77 23.47 -30.62
C VAL A 30 6.38 24.00 -30.22
N CYS A 31 5.97 25.07 -30.89
CA CYS A 31 4.57 25.38 -31.11
C CYS A 31 4.39 25.40 -32.64
N LEU A 32 3.33 24.75 -33.11
CA LEU A 32 2.95 24.56 -34.51
C LEU A 32 3.89 23.65 -35.32
N ILE A 33 3.41 22.45 -35.64
CA ILE A 33 2.89 22.09 -36.98
C ILE A 33 2.36 20.66 -36.85
N LEU A 34 1.06 20.48 -37.09
CA LEU A 34 0.42 19.41 -37.88
C LEU A 34 -1.07 19.32 -37.52
N PHE A 35 -1.87 20.14 -38.20
CA PHE A 35 -3.19 19.73 -38.67
C PHE A 35 -3.12 19.67 -40.20
N TYR A 36 -3.10 18.47 -40.76
CA TYR A 36 -3.72 18.23 -42.07
C TYR A 36 -4.42 16.87 -42.05
N ARG A 37 -5.74 16.99 -41.91
CA ARG A 37 -6.88 16.17 -42.35
C ARG A 37 -6.55 15.21 -43.52
N ASP A 38 -7.00 13.95 -43.53
CA ASP A 38 -8.36 13.63 -44.01
C ASP A 38 -8.94 12.26 -43.58
N GLY A 39 -10.28 12.23 -43.47
CA GLY A 39 -11.14 11.06 -43.72
C GLY A 39 -11.40 10.02 -42.62
N GLY A 40 -12.47 10.19 -41.82
CA GLY A 40 -13.01 9.07 -41.03
C GLY A 40 -14.02 9.46 -39.94
N SER A 41 -15.27 9.63 -40.33
CA SER A 41 -16.45 9.94 -39.52
C SER A 41 -16.63 9.09 -38.25
N GLY A 42 -16.79 9.74 -37.09
CA GLY A 42 -17.22 9.11 -35.84
C GLY A 42 -17.01 9.92 -34.56
N GLY A 43 -17.15 11.25 -34.60
CA GLY A 43 -16.90 12.11 -33.44
C GLY A 43 -18.10 12.18 -32.48
N ARG A 44 -18.02 11.49 -31.33
CA ARG A 44 -18.75 11.87 -30.12
C ARG A 44 -18.21 13.23 -29.64
N GLN A 45 -19.10 14.21 -29.50
CA GLN A 45 -18.82 15.45 -28.79
C GLN A 45 -18.47 15.14 -27.34
N ILE A 46 -17.23 15.44 -26.94
CA ILE A 46 -16.89 15.64 -25.53
C ILE A 46 -17.20 17.10 -25.24
N VAL A 47 -18.35 17.32 -24.61
CA VAL A 47 -18.72 18.61 -24.03
C VAL A 47 -17.99 18.69 -22.69
N TYR A 48 -17.00 19.58 -22.59
CA TYR A 48 -16.53 20.05 -21.30
C TYR A 48 -17.61 20.94 -20.70
N SER A 49 -18.40 20.38 -19.79
CA SER A 49 -19.27 21.14 -18.91
C SER A 49 -18.46 21.51 -17.67
N SER A 50 -18.10 22.79 -17.58
CA SER A 50 -17.75 23.43 -16.33
C SER A 50 -19.06 23.78 -15.60
N SER A 51 -19.51 22.91 -14.71
CA SER A 51 -20.43 23.20 -13.63
C SER A 51 -19.91 22.40 -12.44
N GLY A 52 -19.68 22.96 -11.27
CA GLY A 52 -20.58 23.83 -10.53
C GLY A 52 -21.01 23.04 -9.30
N GLU A 53 -20.78 23.62 -8.12
CA GLU A 53 -21.28 23.19 -6.80
C GLU A 53 -20.60 21.98 -6.14
N ALA A 54 -19.52 22.30 -5.41
CA ALA A 54 -19.19 21.58 -4.19
C ALA A 54 -20.39 21.66 -3.23
N THR A 55 -21.02 20.52 -2.96
CA THR A 55 -22.04 20.40 -1.93
C THR A 55 -21.37 20.60 -0.58
N ASN A 56 -21.56 21.80 -0.02
CA ASN A 56 -21.22 22.14 1.35
C ASN A 56 -21.78 21.08 2.30
N CYS A 57 -20.90 20.33 2.96
CA CYS A 57 -21.23 19.70 4.24
C CYS A 57 -21.48 20.83 5.25
N LYS A 58 -22.73 21.33 5.30
CA LYS A 58 -23.18 22.30 6.30
C LYS A 58 -23.06 21.65 7.69
N THR A 59 -22.04 22.07 8.44
CA THR A 59 -22.06 22.02 9.90
C THR A 59 -23.16 22.96 10.40
N THR A 60 -24.29 22.39 10.81
CA THR A 60 -25.37 23.10 11.50
C THR A 60 -24.92 23.46 12.92
N THR A 61 -24.57 24.72 13.13
CA THR A 61 -24.50 25.32 14.47
C THR A 61 -25.93 25.62 14.93
N ASN A 62 -26.43 24.84 15.89
CA ASN A 62 -27.72 25.11 16.53
C ASN A 62 -27.54 25.95 17.80
N ASP A 63 -28.44 26.92 17.94
CA ASP A 63 -28.65 27.77 19.10
C ASP A 63 -28.98 27.00 20.40
N PRO A 64 -28.69 27.58 21.57
CA PRO A 64 -28.94 26.96 22.86
C PRO A 64 -30.28 27.46 23.43
N THR A 65 -31.25 26.58 23.66
CA THR A 65 -32.22 26.66 24.77
C THR A 65 -33.22 25.51 24.69
N GLY A 66 -32.91 24.43 25.39
CA GLY A 66 -33.82 23.30 25.56
C GLY A 66 -33.22 22.31 26.55
N ALA A 67 -33.63 22.43 27.81
CA ALA A 67 -33.27 21.50 28.87
C ALA A 67 -33.89 20.13 28.55
N SER A 68 -33.16 19.31 27.80
CA SER A 68 -33.50 17.92 27.52
C SER A 68 -32.75 17.03 28.50
N SER A 69 -33.54 16.22 29.22
CA SER A 69 -33.17 15.09 30.04
C SER A 69 -31.89 14.39 29.56
N SER A 70 -30.80 14.62 30.29
CA SER A 70 -29.51 13.97 30.12
C SER A 70 -29.59 12.50 30.54
N HIS A 71 -29.99 11.62 29.62
CA HIS A 71 -29.47 10.26 29.68
C HIS A 71 -27.94 10.36 29.53
N PRO A 72 -27.15 9.61 30.31
CA PRO A 72 -25.71 9.53 30.10
C PRO A 72 -25.49 8.89 28.73
N GLU A 73 -25.42 9.73 27.69
CA GLU A 73 -24.96 9.33 26.38
C GLU A 73 -23.61 8.68 26.59
N ASN A 74 -23.56 7.39 26.24
CA ASN A 74 -22.39 6.56 26.32
C ASN A 74 -21.41 7.04 25.22
N LYS A 75 -20.80 8.21 25.44
CA LYS A 75 -19.80 8.89 24.57
C LYS A 75 -18.49 8.09 24.44
N GLY A 76 -18.48 6.82 24.82
CA GLY A 76 -17.27 6.04 25.03
C GLY A 76 -16.69 5.38 23.78
N ASN A 77 -17.48 5.08 22.76
CA ASN A 77 -17.08 4.08 21.76
C ASN A 77 -17.25 4.54 20.30
N SER A 78 -17.15 5.84 19.98
CA SER A 78 -17.02 6.25 18.58
C SER A 78 -15.57 6.45 18.18
N CYS A 79 -15.26 6.14 16.93
CA CYS A 79 -13.96 6.40 16.32
C CYS A 79 -14.12 7.33 15.11
N GLU A 80 -13.03 7.99 14.74
CA GLU A 80 -13.00 8.85 13.56
C GLU A 80 -12.83 8.01 12.29
N LEU A 81 -13.85 8.03 11.42
CA LEU A 81 -13.80 7.39 10.11
C LEU A 81 -12.76 8.05 9.20
N PRO A 82 -12.12 7.30 8.28
CA PRO A 82 -11.26 7.89 7.27
C PRO A 82 -12.02 8.91 6.40
N SER A 83 -11.30 9.89 5.84
CA SER A 83 -11.91 10.87 4.94
C SER A 83 -12.43 10.19 3.66
N CYS A 84 -13.48 10.73 3.05
CA CYS A 84 -14.00 10.16 1.81
C CYS A 84 -13.01 10.24 0.65
N GLU A 85 -12.13 11.25 0.63
CA GLU A 85 -11.02 11.31 -0.33
C GLU A 85 -10.14 10.06 -0.24
N LEU A 86 -9.78 9.65 0.98
CA LEU A 86 -8.93 8.48 1.20
C LEU A 86 -9.68 7.18 0.86
N VAL A 87 -10.96 7.08 1.23
CA VAL A 87 -11.81 5.93 0.90
C VAL A 87 -11.97 5.76 -0.62
N LEU A 88 -12.19 6.86 -1.34
CA LEU A 88 -12.31 6.85 -2.81
C LEU A 88 -11.00 6.49 -3.54
N GLN A 89 -9.85 6.61 -2.86
CA GLN A 89 -8.56 6.13 -3.36
C GLN A 89 -8.32 4.65 -3.05
N SER A 90 -9.25 3.97 -2.37
CA SER A 90 -9.16 2.57 -1.94
C SER A 90 -10.26 1.72 -2.56
N ARG A 91 -10.21 0.40 -2.32
CA ARG A 91 -11.30 -0.53 -2.66
C ARG A 91 -12.25 -0.81 -1.48
N LEU A 92 -12.18 -0.06 -0.39
CA LEU A 92 -13.12 -0.18 0.72
C LEU A 92 -14.50 0.35 0.29
N TYR A 93 -15.54 -0.44 0.55
CA TYR A 93 -16.91 0.01 0.41
C TYR A 93 -17.27 1.00 1.54
N SER A 94 -17.89 2.10 1.15
CA SER A 94 -18.53 3.07 2.03
C SER A 94 -19.76 3.65 1.34
N GLU A 95 -20.91 3.52 2.01
CA GLU A 95 -22.16 4.12 1.54
C GLU A 95 -22.10 5.64 1.72
N ARG A 96 -21.50 6.12 2.82
CA ARG A 96 -21.30 7.55 3.10
C ARG A 96 -20.54 8.26 1.98
N CYS A 97 -19.50 7.61 1.44
CA CYS A 97 -18.63 8.19 0.43
C CYS A 97 -19.08 7.91 -1.01
N GLY A 98 -20.23 7.25 -1.21
CA GLY A 98 -20.77 6.98 -2.55
C GLY A 98 -19.90 6.04 -3.39
N THR A 99 -19.19 5.11 -2.74
CA THR A 99 -18.42 4.09 -3.45
C THR A 99 -19.36 3.10 -4.18
N SER A 100 -18.81 2.36 -5.15
CA SER A 100 -19.57 1.28 -5.79
C SER A 100 -19.98 0.22 -4.76
N PRO A 101 -21.17 -0.41 -4.87
CA PRO A 101 -21.60 -1.44 -3.93
C PRO A 101 -20.57 -2.54 -3.75
N ALA A 102 -20.41 -3.00 -2.50
CA ALA A 102 -19.52 -4.11 -2.17
C ALA A 102 -19.85 -5.34 -3.03
N LYS A 103 -18.85 -5.83 -3.75
CA LYS A 103 -18.97 -7.05 -4.57
C LYS A 103 -18.42 -8.27 -3.85
N TRP A 104 -17.51 -8.05 -2.90
CA TRP A 104 -16.85 -9.12 -2.14
C TRP A 104 -16.87 -8.83 -0.64
N PRO A 105 -16.98 -9.87 0.19
CA PRO A 105 -17.00 -9.68 1.65
C PRO A 105 -15.67 -9.12 2.20
N LEU A 106 -14.53 -9.69 1.81
CA LEU A 106 -13.26 -9.44 2.50
C LEU A 106 -12.09 -9.14 1.57
N LEU A 107 -11.36 -8.06 1.86
CA LEU A 107 -9.99 -7.87 1.41
C LEU A 107 -9.03 -7.94 2.59
N ILE A 108 -8.03 -8.79 2.52
CA ILE A 108 -6.85 -8.69 3.38
C ILE A 108 -5.75 -8.05 2.56
N THR A 109 -5.21 -6.93 3.05
CA THR A 109 -4.17 -6.19 2.35
C THR A 109 -2.99 -5.85 3.25
N GLY A 110 -1.82 -5.69 2.63
CA GLY A 110 -0.56 -5.38 3.27
C GLY A 110 0.43 -5.04 2.17
N THR A 111 1.71 -4.88 2.51
CA THR A 111 2.72 -4.70 1.47
C THR A 111 2.91 -5.99 0.67
N PRO A 112 3.42 -5.96 -0.57
CA PRO A 112 4.11 -7.11 -1.17
C PRO A 112 5.02 -7.81 -0.15
N ARG A 113 5.09 -9.13 -0.21
CA ARG A 113 5.92 -9.96 0.69
C ARG A 113 5.54 -9.94 2.18
N SER A 114 4.39 -9.37 2.53
CA SER A 114 3.80 -9.46 3.87
C SER A 114 3.18 -10.83 4.20
N ALA A 115 3.53 -11.90 3.47
CA ALA A 115 2.98 -13.25 3.60
C ALA A 115 1.51 -13.41 3.09
N THR A 116 1.16 -12.74 1.99
CA THR A 116 -0.16 -12.88 1.33
C THR A 116 -0.49 -14.34 0.96
N VAL A 117 0.48 -15.08 0.40
CA VAL A 117 0.32 -16.51 0.07
C VAL A 117 -0.01 -17.35 1.31
N TYR A 118 0.74 -17.16 2.40
CA TYR A 118 0.52 -17.91 3.64
C TYR A 118 -0.89 -17.66 4.16
N ALA A 119 -1.30 -16.40 4.25
CA ALA A 119 -2.65 -16.04 4.67
C ALA A 119 -3.73 -16.63 3.74
N THR A 120 -3.55 -16.58 2.42
CA THR A 120 -4.47 -17.26 1.48
C THR A 120 -4.59 -18.75 1.75
N ASN A 121 -3.46 -19.45 1.92
CA ASN A 121 -3.46 -20.89 2.15
C ASN A 121 -4.07 -21.25 3.51
N LEU A 122 -3.76 -20.48 4.56
CA LEU A 122 -4.34 -20.62 5.89
C LEU A 122 -5.87 -20.50 5.82
N LEU A 123 -6.40 -19.42 5.25
CA LEU A 123 -7.84 -19.20 5.17
C LEU A 123 -8.54 -20.27 4.31
N ARG A 124 -7.92 -20.68 3.19
CA ARG A 124 -8.44 -21.77 2.35
C ARG A 124 -8.49 -23.10 3.07
N SER A 125 -7.48 -23.41 3.89
CA SER A 125 -7.44 -24.66 4.66
C SER A 125 -8.61 -24.74 5.66
N HIS A 126 -9.10 -23.58 6.12
CA HIS A 126 -10.26 -23.44 6.99
C HIS A 126 -11.59 -23.17 6.25
N GLY A 127 -11.66 -23.44 4.94
CA GLY A 127 -12.91 -23.38 4.16
C GLY A 127 -13.17 -22.07 3.40
N MET A 128 -12.34 -21.04 3.59
CA MET A 128 -12.57 -19.75 2.94
C MET A 128 -12.19 -19.78 1.45
N LYS A 129 -13.12 -19.37 0.59
CA LYS A 129 -12.89 -19.17 -0.85
C LYS A 129 -12.34 -17.76 -1.11
N VAL A 130 -11.06 -17.58 -0.82
CA VAL A 130 -10.25 -16.39 -1.16
C VAL A 130 -9.18 -16.74 -2.20
N GLN A 131 -8.59 -15.74 -2.85
CA GLN A 131 -7.45 -15.89 -3.76
C GLN A 131 -6.35 -14.90 -3.37
N ASN A 132 -5.11 -15.18 -3.77
CA ASN A 132 -4.00 -14.25 -3.59
C ASN A 132 -3.90 -13.27 -4.79
N ASP A 133 -2.76 -12.58 -4.86
CA ASP A 133 -2.38 -11.71 -5.98
C ASP A 133 -2.58 -12.38 -7.36
N TRP A 134 -2.77 -11.55 -8.39
CA TRP A 134 -2.82 -11.94 -9.82
C TRP A 134 -4.06 -12.71 -10.31
N SER A 135 -5.13 -12.76 -9.54
CA SER A 135 -6.40 -13.34 -9.98
C SER A 135 -7.60 -12.56 -9.43
N ASN A 136 -8.77 -12.76 -10.04
CA ASN A 136 -9.99 -12.11 -9.57
C ASN A 136 -10.34 -12.61 -8.16
N PRO A 137 -10.89 -11.74 -7.29
CA PRO A 137 -11.38 -12.17 -5.99
C PRO A 137 -12.44 -13.27 -6.13
N LEU A 138 -12.42 -14.23 -5.19
CA LEU A 138 -13.37 -15.33 -5.14
C LEU A 138 -14.58 -14.96 -4.27
N GLN A 139 -15.48 -15.92 -4.04
CA GLN A 139 -16.75 -15.71 -3.33
C GLN A 139 -16.59 -14.99 -1.98
N HIS A 140 -15.56 -15.32 -1.19
CA HIS A 140 -15.34 -14.70 0.12
C HIS A 140 -14.35 -13.52 0.06
N GLY A 141 -13.64 -13.34 -1.07
CA GLY A 141 -12.79 -12.19 -1.30
C GLY A 141 -11.36 -12.48 -1.75
N SER A 142 -10.40 -11.70 -1.26
CA SER A 142 -9.00 -11.74 -1.69
C SER A 142 -8.00 -11.40 -0.59
N VAL A 143 -6.78 -11.93 -0.71
CA VAL A 143 -5.60 -11.52 0.05
C VAL A 143 -4.59 -10.92 -0.93
N SER A 144 -4.59 -9.60 -1.06
CA SER A 144 -3.77 -8.95 -2.09
C SER A 144 -3.39 -7.52 -1.74
N TRP A 145 -2.16 -7.16 -2.10
CA TRP A 145 -1.67 -5.78 -2.04
C TRP A 145 -2.19 -4.94 -3.21
N ILE A 146 -2.51 -5.56 -4.36
CA ILE A 146 -2.92 -4.85 -5.57
C ILE A 146 -4.27 -4.13 -5.36
N PHE A 147 -5.17 -4.74 -4.60
CA PHE A 147 -6.50 -4.18 -4.33
C PHE A 147 -6.52 -3.12 -3.20
N ALA A 148 -5.36 -2.72 -2.65
CA ALA A 148 -5.33 -1.65 -1.65
C ALA A 148 -5.83 -0.30 -2.22
N PHE A 149 -5.64 -0.09 -3.52
CA PHE A 149 -5.93 1.17 -4.20
C PHE A 149 -7.03 1.04 -5.25
N GLU A 150 -7.80 2.12 -5.42
CA GLU A 150 -8.51 2.40 -6.66
C GLU A 150 -7.49 2.95 -7.67
N ASP A 151 -7.44 2.37 -8.87
CA ASP A 151 -6.48 2.76 -9.91
C ASP A 151 -7.19 2.92 -11.25
N THR A 152 -7.05 4.10 -11.85
CA THR A 152 -7.62 4.42 -13.16
C THR A 152 -6.90 3.67 -14.28
N ASP A 153 -5.62 3.35 -14.08
CA ASP A 153 -4.77 2.67 -15.05
C ASP A 153 -4.64 1.18 -14.71
N ASN A 154 -5.78 0.46 -14.77
CA ASN A 154 -5.94 -0.97 -14.50
C ASN A 154 -4.63 -1.80 -14.49
N PHE A 155 -4.12 -2.09 -13.30
CA PHE A 155 -2.93 -2.91 -13.10
C PHE A 155 -3.26 -4.32 -12.59
N GLY A 156 -2.70 -5.36 -13.22
CA GLY A 156 -2.92 -6.74 -12.83
C GLY A 156 -4.41 -7.17 -12.85
N PRO A 157 -4.86 -8.02 -11.92
CA PRO A 157 -6.27 -8.43 -11.81
C PRO A 157 -7.16 -7.33 -11.23
N ALA A 158 -6.64 -6.11 -10.99
CA ALA A 158 -7.42 -4.92 -10.58
C ALA A 158 -8.49 -4.48 -11.60
N ARG A 159 -8.65 -5.22 -12.70
CA ARG A 159 -9.80 -5.14 -13.62
C ARG A 159 -11.10 -5.66 -13.00
N THR A 160 -11.30 -5.40 -11.71
CA THR A 160 -12.53 -5.71 -10.96
C THR A 160 -13.72 -4.90 -11.44
N GLY A 161 -13.49 -3.93 -12.34
CA GLY A 161 -14.52 -3.08 -12.92
C GLY A 161 -15.10 -2.11 -11.89
N GLY A 162 -14.27 -1.59 -10.98
CA GLY A 162 -14.74 -0.72 -9.91
C GLY A 162 -15.27 -1.46 -8.67
N GLY A 163 -15.24 -2.80 -8.65
CA GLY A 163 -15.74 -3.57 -7.51
C GLY A 163 -14.98 -3.27 -6.21
N THR A 164 -15.73 -3.15 -5.12
CA THR A 164 -15.24 -2.85 -3.76
C THR A 164 -15.44 -4.03 -2.82
N PHE A 165 -14.81 -3.95 -1.64
CA PHE A 165 -14.89 -4.94 -0.56
C PHE A 165 -15.62 -4.38 0.64
N GLN A 166 -16.51 -5.18 1.23
CA GLN A 166 -17.28 -4.79 2.41
C GLN A 166 -16.37 -4.54 3.62
N HIS A 167 -15.42 -5.45 3.86
CA HIS A 167 -14.43 -5.35 4.93
C HIS A 167 -13.02 -5.34 4.33
N VAL A 168 -12.14 -4.52 4.90
CA VAL A 168 -10.72 -4.50 4.57
C VAL A 168 -9.91 -4.64 5.85
N LEU A 169 -9.06 -5.67 5.93
CA LEU A 169 -8.16 -5.90 7.05
C LEU A 169 -6.72 -5.56 6.62
N HIS A 170 -5.97 -4.94 7.52
CA HIS A 170 -4.57 -4.62 7.35
C HIS A 170 -3.68 -5.69 8.00
N GLN A 171 -3.04 -6.48 7.14
CA GLN A 171 -2.01 -7.44 7.54
C GLN A 171 -0.65 -6.75 7.67
N VAL A 172 -0.02 -6.87 8.84
CA VAL A 172 1.37 -6.50 9.08
C VAL A 172 2.24 -7.74 9.30
N LYS A 173 3.52 -7.61 8.94
CA LYS A 173 4.58 -8.60 9.12
C LYS A 173 5.82 -7.88 9.65
N ASP A 174 6.72 -8.60 10.31
CA ASP A 174 8.01 -8.08 10.73
C ASP A 174 8.69 -7.27 9.60
N PRO A 175 8.99 -5.96 9.82
CA PRO A 175 9.50 -5.07 8.80
C PRO A 175 10.85 -5.52 8.25
N LEU A 176 11.74 -6.02 9.11
CA LEU A 176 13.11 -6.36 8.72
C LEU A 176 13.12 -7.52 7.72
N GLY A 177 12.33 -8.56 8.01
CA GLY A 177 12.10 -9.68 7.11
C GLY A 177 11.31 -9.29 5.86
N SER A 178 10.28 -8.44 6.00
CA SER A 178 9.45 -7.99 4.88
C SER A 178 10.25 -7.18 3.85
N ILE A 179 11.01 -6.17 4.32
CA ILE A 179 11.86 -5.31 3.47
C ILE A 179 12.97 -6.15 2.79
N ALA A 180 13.59 -7.09 3.52
CA ALA A 180 14.57 -8.01 2.93
C ALA A 180 13.96 -8.93 1.87
N SER A 181 12.70 -9.32 2.02
CA SER A 181 12.00 -10.16 1.05
C SER A 181 11.62 -9.37 -0.22
N MET A 182 11.26 -8.10 -0.09
CA MET A 182 10.95 -7.20 -1.23
C MET A 182 12.13 -7.02 -2.18
N CYS A 183 13.36 -7.14 -1.68
CA CYS A 183 14.57 -7.13 -2.50
C CYS A 183 14.63 -8.23 -3.59
N THR A 184 13.77 -9.26 -3.52
CA THR A 184 13.71 -10.33 -4.52
C THR A 184 12.57 -10.20 -5.52
N GLU A 185 11.68 -9.24 -5.32
CA GLU A 185 10.60 -9.03 -6.28
C GLU A 185 11.06 -8.09 -7.39
N PRO A 186 10.53 -8.27 -8.60
CA PRO A 186 10.73 -7.34 -9.67
C PRO A 186 9.82 -6.11 -9.51
N ILE A 187 9.52 -5.69 -8.26
CA ILE A 187 8.76 -4.47 -7.86
C ILE A 187 9.19 -3.24 -8.68
N PHE A 188 10.42 -3.27 -9.19
CA PHE A 188 11.09 -2.23 -9.96
C PHE A 188 10.98 -2.39 -11.48
N SER A 189 10.15 -3.30 -11.97
CA SER A 189 9.92 -3.59 -13.40
C SER A 189 8.49 -3.18 -13.81
N GLY A 190 7.63 -4.12 -14.22
CA GLY A 190 6.27 -3.85 -14.69
C GLY A 190 5.32 -3.30 -13.62
N GLU A 191 5.59 -3.54 -12.33
CA GLU A 191 4.76 -3.02 -11.25
C GLU A 191 5.09 -1.57 -10.87
N SER A 192 6.25 -1.04 -11.29
CA SER A 192 6.73 0.24 -10.79
C SER A 192 5.79 1.40 -11.14
N ALA A 193 5.16 1.35 -12.32
CA ALA A 193 4.22 2.39 -12.75
C ALA A 193 3.00 2.47 -11.83
N PHE A 194 2.43 1.33 -11.45
CA PHE A 194 1.35 1.24 -10.47
C PHE A 194 1.79 1.80 -9.12
N LEU A 195 2.92 1.30 -8.61
CA LEU A 195 3.37 1.69 -7.28
C LEU A 195 3.73 3.19 -7.19
N GLN A 196 4.33 3.76 -8.22
CA GLN A 196 4.69 5.18 -8.26
C GLN A 196 3.47 6.12 -8.30
N ARG A 197 2.32 5.66 -8.79
CA ARG A 197 1.08 6.46 -8.76
C ARG A 197 0.48 6.56 -7.36
N HIS A 198 0.67 5.53 -6.55
CA HIS A 198 -0.01 5.40 -5.24
C HIS A 198 0.90 5.65 -4.05
N VAL A 199 2.23 5.49 -4.22
CA VAL A 199 3.19 5.52 -3.12
C VAL A 199 4.41 6.35 -3.50
N TYR A 200 4.75 7.33 -2.66
CA TYR A 200 5.88 8.22 -2.88
C TYR A 200 7.22 7.50 -2.64
N MET A 201 8.01 7.26 -3.68
CA MET A 201 9.28 6.53 -3.57
C MET A 201 10.39 7.23 -4.37
N PRO A 202 11.02 8.28 -3.81
CA PRO A 202 12.00 9.09 -4.54
C PRO A 202 13.21 8.29 -5.04
N SER A 203 13.61 7.21 -4.35
CA SER A 203 14.70 6.33 -4.78
C SER A 203 14.48 5.66 -6.14
N PHE A 204 13.24 5.52 -6.62
CA PHE A 204 12.97 4.97 -7.95
C PHE A 204 13.54 5.82 -9.08
N TYR A 205 13.70 7.12 -8.84
CA TYR A 205 14.17 8.10 -9.82
C TYR A 205 15.70 8.33 -9.73
N GLU A 206 16.39 7.70 -8.78
CA GLU A 206 17.83 7.86 -8.63
C GLU A 206 18.64 6.99 -9.61
N GLN A 207 19.85 7.44 -9.91
CA GLN A 207 20.81 6.72 -10.74
C GLN A 207 22.20 6.72 -10.06
N PRO A 208 22.77 5.54 -9.71
CA PRO A 208 22.15 4.21 -9.80
C PRO A 208 21.01 4.04 -8.79
N ARG A 209 20.01 3.22 -9.14
CA ARG A 209 18.88 2.91 -8.25
C ARG A 209 19.36 2.12 -7.02
N SER A 210 18.93 2.54 -5.83
CA SER A 210 19.12 1.76 -4.60
C SER A 210 17.87 0.93 -4.29
N LEU A 211 17.86 -0.33 -4.71
CA LEU A 211 16.70 -1.23 -4.49
C LEU A 211 16.37 -1.42 -3.02
N ALA A 212 17.40 -1.51 -2.16
CA ALA A 212 17.21 -1.66 -0.71
C ALA A 212 16.54 -0.43 -0.11
N ARG A 213 16.93 0.77 -0.55
CA ARG A 213 16.29 2.01 -0.08
C ARG A 213 14.88 2.15 -0.64
N ALA A 214 14.65 1.74 -1.88
CA ALA A 214 13.32 1.72 -2.48
C ALA A 214 12.37 0.76 -1.75
N ALA A 215 12.85 -0.41 -1.34
CA ALA A 215 12.07 -1.34 -0.51
C ALA A 215 11.71 -0.74 0.87
N LEU A 216 12.64 -0.02 1.50
CA LEU A 216 12.38 0.70 2.76
C LEU A 216 11.36 1.82 2.58
N GLU A 217 11.54 2.67 1.57
CA GLU A 217 10.62 3.77 1.23
C GLU A 217 9.21 3.22 0.98
N PHE A 218 9.12 2.17 0.18
CA PHE A 218 7.89 1.49 -0.15
C PHE A 218 7.17 0.94 1.08
N TRP A 219 7.87 0.18 1.93
CA TRP A 219 7.29 -0.39 3.14
C TRP A 219 6.71 0.69 4.05
N VAL A 220 7.46 1.78 4.27
CA VAL A 220 7.03 2.90 5.13
C VAL A 220 5.80 3.57 4.57
N GLU A 221 5.84 4.03 3.31
CA GLU A 221 4.76 4.85 2.77
C GLU A 221 3.47 4.05 2.53
N TRP A 222 3.59 2.76 2.19
CA TRP A 222 2.44 1.86 2.11
C TRP A 222 1.73 1.72 3.46
N HIS A 223 2.48 1.47 4.53
CA HIS A 223 1.90 1.33 5.86
C HIS A 223 1.38 2.65 6.43
N VAL A 224 1.99 3.79 6.08
CA VAL A 224 1.41 5.11 6.39
C VAL A 224 0.05 5.28 5.74
N TYR A 225 -0.12 4.87 4.48
CA TYR A 225 -1.40 4.91 3.79
C TYR A 225 -2.44 4.02 4.50
N LEU A 226 -2.14 2.74 4.73
CA LEU A 226 -3.09 1.82 5.37
C LEU A 226 -3.46 2.24 6.80
N LYS A 227 -2.53 2.84 7.54
CA LYS A 227 -2.84 3.39 8.87
C LYS A 227 -3.82 4.57 8.81
N LYS A 228 -3.73 5.42 7.79
CA LYS A 228 -4.69 6.53 7.60
C LYS A 228 -6.10 6.01 7.29
N MET A 229 -6.21 4.83 6.69
CA MET A 229 -7.49 4.15 6.43
C MET A 229 -8.17 3.61 7.69
N LYS A 230 -7.48 3.58 8.85
CA LYS A 230 -8.04 3.12 10.13
C LYS A 230 -8.61 1.70 10.06
N LEU A 231 -7.94 0.82 9.34
CA LEU A 231 -8.37 -0.56 9.14
C LEU A 231 -8.09 -1.41 10.38
N PRO A 232 -8.92 -2.41 10.68
CA PRO A 232 -8.57 -3.46 11.64
C PRO A 232 -7.23 -4.09 11.23
N THR A 233 -6.25 -4.09 12.14
CA THR A 233 -4.86 -4.42 11.85
C THR A 233 -4.40 -5.61 12.69
N TYR A 234 -3.73 -6.59 12.07
CA TYR A 234 -3.20 -7.77 12.76
C TYR A 234 -1.80 -8.16 12.30
N LYS A 235 -1.05 -8.82 13.18
CA LYS A 235 0.25 -9.45 12.89
C LYS A 235 0.07 -10.84 12.35
N VAL A 236 0.53 -11.09 11.12
CA VAL A 236 0.36 -12.38 10.44
C VAL A 236 1.03 -13.54 11.19
N GLU A 237 2.05 -13.24 11.99
CA GLU A 237 2.79 -14.21 12.79
C GLU A 237 2.02 -14.71 14.02
N ASN A 238 1.05 -13.93 14.50
CA ASN A 238 0.40 -14.15 15.80
C ASN A 238 -1.11 -14.37 15.70
N VAL A 239 -1.73 -13.97 14.58
CA VAL A 239 -3.19 -14.07 14.40
C VAL A 239 -3.63 -15.52 14.19
N THR A 240 -4.81 -15.88 14.69
CA THR A 240 -5.46 -17.15 14.37
C THR A 240 -6.41 -17.01 13.18
N ALA A 241 -6.58 -18.06 12.39
CA ALA A 241 -7.56 -18.06 11.30
C ALA A 241 -8.97 -17.76 11.82
N GLU A 242 -9.39 -18.39 12.92
CA GLU A 242 -10.68 -18.16 13.55
C GLU A 242 -10.96 -16.67 13.82
N SER A 243 -9.98 -15.95 14.40
CA SER A 243 -10.15 -14.52 14.68
C SER A 243 -10.32 -13.66 13.41
N ILE A 244 -9.71 -14.06 12.29
CA ILE A 244 -9.92 -13.39 10.99
C ILE A 244 -11.36 -13.63 10.50
N PHE A 245 -11.89 -14.84 10.66
CA PHE A 245 -13.27 -15.14 10.26
C PHE A 245 -14.27 -14.36 11.13
N GLN A 246 -14.01 -14.24 12.43
CA GLN A 246 -14.82 -13.42 13.35
C GLN A 246 -14.81 -11.95 12.96
N MET A 247 -13.63 -11.36 12.79
CA MET A 247 -13.48 -9.94 12.43
C MET A 247 -13.97 -9.60 11.02
N SER A 248 -14.22 -10.60 10.17
CA SER A 248 -14.78 -10.42 8.83
C SER A 248 -16.25 -10.85 8.71
N HIS A 249 -16.88 -11.27 9.81
CA HIS A 249 -18.24 -11.81 9.85
C HIS A 249 -18.46 -12.99 8.88
N LEU A 250 -17.46 -13.88 8.80
CA LEU A 250 -17.45 -15.07 7.96
C LEU A 250 -17.40 -16.37 8.78
N GLU A 251 -17.76 -16.34 10.06
CA GLU A 251 -17.70 -17.49 10.99
C GLU A 251 -18.49 -18.70 10.46
N GLY A 252 -19.59 -18.46 9.75
CA GLY A 252 -20.43 -19.52 9.17
C GLY A 252 -19.74 -20.38 8.10
N VAL A 253 -18.57 -19.98 7.61
CA VAL A 253 -17.76 -20.77 6.65
C VAL A 253 -16.47 -21.35 7.27
N PHE A 254 -16.25 -21.16 8.57
CA PHE A 254 -15.06 -21.64 9.27
C PHE A 254 -15.13 -23.14 9.54
N HIS A 255 -14.06 -23.85 9.18
CA HIS A 255 -13.85 -25.25 9.57
C HIS A 255 -12.72 -25.33 10.61
N GLU A 256 -13.03 -25.79 11.82
CA GLU A 256 -12.06 -25.89 12.92
C GLU A 256 -10.89 -26.83 12.58
N THR A 257 -11.19 -27.97 11.95
CA THR A 257 -10.16 -28.92 11.51
C THR A 257 -9.64 -28.56 10.12
N ALA A 258 -8.39 -28.13 10.06
CA ALA A 258 -7.69 -27.81 8.81
C ALA A 258 -6.28 -28.42 8.77
N PRO A 259 -5.75 -28.79 7.59
CA PRO A 259 -4.35 -29.14 7.44
C PRO A 259 -3.43 -28.00 7.89
N GLN A 260 -2.35 -28.32 8.61
CA GLN A 260 -1.36 -27.33 9.00
C GLN A 260 -0.70 -26.70 7.76
N VAL A 261 -0.76 -25.37 7.66
CA VAL A 261 -0.10 -24.61 6.60
C VAL A 261 1.27 -24.16 7.08
N SER A 262 2.32 -24.46 6.30
CA SER A 262 3.67 -24.01 6.64
C SER A 262 3.81 -22.50 6.44
N SER A 263 4.40 -21.81 7.42
CA SER A 263 4.81 -20.40 7.27
C SER A 263 5.91 -20.19 6.21
N SER A 264 6.59 -21.27 5.80
CA SER A 264 7.62 -21.25 4.75
C SER A 264 7.08 -21.46 3.33
N THR A 265 5.76 -21.60 3.14
CA THR A 265 5.19 -21.78 1.80
C THR A 265 5.51 -20.57 0.91
N ASN A 266 6.09 -20.81 -0.27
CA ASN A 266 6.59 -19.81 -1.21
C ASN A 266 7.72 -18.90 -0.67
N ALA A 267 8.49 -19.37 0.33
CA ALA A 267 9.75 -18.73 0.70
C ALA A 267 10.72 -18.79 -0.49
N ARG A 268 11.07 -17.62 -1.03
CA ARG A 268 12.13 -17.48 -2.03
C ARG A 268 13.45 -17.31 -1.31
N LYS A 269 14.56 -17.79 -1.90
CA LYS A 269 15.90 -17.49 -1.40
C LYS A 269 16.11 -15.97 -1.53
N HIS A 270 16.25 -15.30 -0.39
CA HIS A 270 16.58 -13.88 -0.29
C HIS A 270 17.72 -13.70 0.69
N ARG A 271 18.30 -12.49 0.75
CA ARG A 271 19.26 -12.14 1.79
C ARG A 271 18.64 -12.35 3.20
N PRO A 272 19.47 -12.53 4.25
CA PRO A 272 18.97 -12.45 5.62
C PRO A 272 18.19 -11.15 5.87
N PRO A 273 17.27 -11.13 6.85
CA PRO A 273 16.58 -9.92 7.29
C PRO A 273 17.56 -8.75 7.46
N PHE A 274 17.12 -7.55 7.11
CA PHE A 274 17.91 -6.35 7.41
C PHE A 274 18.07 -6.19 8.92
N THR A 275 19.13 -5.53 9.36
CA THR A 275 19.19 -4.97 10.71
C THR A 275 18.69 -3.53 10.69
N TRP A 276 18.26 -3.02 11.85
CA TRP A 276 17.95 -1.59 11.99
C TRP A 276 19.15 -0.69 11.67
N GLN A 277 20.36 -1.15 12.00
CA GLN A 277 21.60 -0.46 11.68
C GLN A 277 21.83 -0.35 10.16
N GLU A 278 21.49 -1.39 9.40
CA GLU A 278 21.53 -1.37 7.95
C GLU A 278 20.47 -0.42 7.37
N LEU A 279 19.21 -0.52 7.82
CA LEU A 279 18.15 0.38 7.37
C LEU A 279 18.47 1.85 7.68
N TYR A 280 19.02 2.12 8.86
CA TYR A 280 19.48 3.46 9.25
C TYR A 280 20.60 3.96 8.32
N THR A 281 21.50 3.07 7.88
CA THR A 281 22.54 3.44 6.90
C THR A 281 21.97 3.76 5.52
N LEU A 282 20.90 3.07 5.10
CA LEU A 282 20.23 3.33 3.82
C LEU A 282 19.61 4.73 3.79
N ASP A 283 18.78 5.02 4.80
CA ASP A 283 18.11 6.30 4.97
C ASP A 283 17.70 6.46 6.44
N PRO A 284 18.42 7.28 7.23
CA PRO A 284 18.10 7.51 8.63
C PRO A 284 16.65 7.98 8.85
N ARG A 285 16.11 8.81 7.95
CA ARG A 285 14.76 9.38 8.10
C ARG A 285 13.71 8.30 7.91
N MET A 286 13.85 7.51 6.85
CA MET A 286 12.90 6.44 6.55
C MET A 286 13.04 5.29 7.55
N ALA A 287 14.25 4.97 8.00
CA ALA A 287 14.46 3.99 9.06
C ALA A 287 13.77 4.40 10.37
N THR A 288 13.87 5.67 10.76
CA THR A 288 13.18 6.20 11.95
C THR A 288 11.66 6.06 11.82
N ARG A 289 11.11 6.36 10.64
CA ARG A 289 9.67 6.17 10.37
C ARG A 289 9.28 4.70 10.41
N ALA A 290 10.08 3.82 9.82
CA ALA A 290 9.86 2.38 9.84
C ALA A 290 9.87 1.82 11.26
N TRP A 291 10.83 2.24 12.09
CA TRP A 291 10.92 1.85 13.49
C TRP A 291 9.69 2.27 14.30
N ARG A 292 9.22 3.52 14.11
CA ARG A 292 8.01 4.02 14.77
C ARG A 292 6.77 3.21 14.38
N LEU A 293 6.59 2.94 13.09
CA LEU A 293 5.49 2.09 12.61
C LEU A 293 5.60 0.66 13.16
N ALA A 294 6.80 0.09 13.18
CA ALA A 294 7.02 -1.26 13.73
C ALA A 294 6.65 -1.32 15.22
N THR A 295 7.08 -0.33 16.00
CA THR A 295 6.77 -0.21 17.43
C THR A 295 5.25 -0.07 17.64
N GLU A 296 4.59 0.74 16.82
CA GLU A 296 3.14 0.91 16.84
C GLU A 296 2.40 -0.38 16.48
N PHE A 297 2.94 -1.17 15.55
CA PHE A 297 2.43 -2.51 15.24
C PHE A 297 2.77 -3.57 16.30
N GLY A 298 3.40 -3.18 17.40
CA GLY A 298 3.75 -4.07 18.50
C GLY A 298 4.88 -5.05 18.15
N TYR A 299 5.81 -4.62 17.30
CA TYR A 299 7.12 -5.28 17.15
C TYR A 299 8.13 -4.62 18.08
N GLU A 300 8.85 -5.44 18.85
CA GLU A 300 9.82 -5.00 19.83
C GLU A 300 11.22 -5.45 19.45
N TYR A 301 12.21 -4.58 19.63
CA TYR A 301 13.62 -4.87 19.36
C TYR A 301 14.48 -4.43 20.55
N PRO A 302 14.40 -5.15 21.69
CA PRO A 302 15.04 -4.72 22.94
C PRO A 302 16.57 -4.62 22.86
N ALA A 303 17.19 -5.30 21.89
CA ALA A 303 18.62 -5.26 21.66
C ALA A 303 19.09 -4.04 20.84
N VAL A 304 18.19 -3.15 20.41
CA VAL A 304 18.50 -2.01 19.55
C VAL A 304 18.16 -0.72 20.28
N ASP A 305 19.19 0.05 20.65
CA ASP A 305 19.03 1.46 20.97
C ASP A 305 19.08 2.27 19.68
N PHE A 306 17.89 2.72 19.24
CA PHE A 306 17.77 3.44 17.97
C PHE A 306 18.50 4.80 17.99
N ASP A 307 18.63 5.42 19.17
CA ASP A 307 19.31 6.72 19.35
C ASP A 307 20.84 6.58 19.27
N GLU A 308 21.36 5.35 19.41
CA GLU A 308 22.79 5.04 19.32
C GLU A 308 23.23 4.59 17.92
N LEU A 309 22.29 4.42 16.97
CA LEU A 309 22.62 4.01 15.61
C LEU A 309 23.42 5.08 14.87
N THR A 310 24.47 4.64 14.18
CA THR A 310 25.33 5.50 13.34
C THR A 310 25.53 4.88 11.96
N CYS A 311 25.66 5.67 10.90
CA CYS A 311 25.74 5.06 9.57
C CYS A 311 26.98 4.19 9.34
N LEU A 312 26.78 3.00 8.77
CA LEU A 312 27.83 2.03 8.49
C LEU A 312 28.82 2.52 7.41
N PRO A 313 30.04 1.94 7.36
CA PRO A 313 31.00 2.22 6.31
C PRO A 313 30.59 1.77 4.91
N SER A 314 29.56 0.92 4.75
CA SER A 314 29.07 0.42 3.46
C SER A 314 27.55 0.49 3.40
N VAL A 315 27.00 0.82 2.23
CA VAL A 315 25.55 0.86 2.01
C VAL A 315 25.06 -0.58 1.81
N PRO A 316 24.08 -1.06 2.59
CA PRO A 316 23.50 -2.38 2.41
C PRO A 316 22.85 -2.51 1.02
N VAL A 317 22.99 -3.68 0.40
CA VAL A 317 22.42 -3.99 -0.92
C VAL A 317 21.47 -5.18 -0.85
N CYS A 318 20.61 -5.33 -1.85
CA CYS A 318 19.66 -6.45 -1.91
C CYS A 318 20.33 -7.81 -2.19
N GLN A 319 21.38 -7.83 -3.01
CA GLN A 319 22.14 -9.04 -3.36
C GLN A 319 23.54 -8.95 -2.75
N GLN A 320 23.94 -9.94 -1.94
CA GLN A 320 25.26 -9.96 -1.28
C GLN A 320 26.41 -10.25 -2.25
N GLU A 321 26.12 -10.81 -3.43
CA GLU A 321 27.12 -11.24 -4.42
C GLU A 321 27.56 -10.11 -5.37
N ASP A 322 26.85 -8.99 -5.40
CA ASP A 322 27.21 -7.87 -6.26
C ASP A 322 28.35 -7.05 -5.64
N ALA A 323 29.33 -6.68 -6.48
CA ALA A 323 30.35 -5.70 -6.13
C ALA A 323 29.68 -4.46 -5.50
N PRO A 324 30.25 -3.85 -4.45
CA PRO A 324 29.60 -2.78 -3.71
C PRO A 324 29.20 -1.66 -4.67
N VAL A 325 27.89 -1.59 -4.94
CA VAL A 325 27.33 -0.53 -5.76
C VAL A 325 27.67 0.77 -5.05
N LYS A 326 28.25 1.74 -5.78
CA LYS A 326 28.50 3.10 -5.30
C LYS A 326 27.18 3.87 -5.12
N ALA A 327 26.20 3.29 -4.44
CA ALA A 327 24.99 3.97 -4.06
C ALA A 327 25.37 5.19 -3.20
N GLN A 328 24.76 6.34 -3.52
CA GLN A 328 25.02 7.56 -2.77
C GLN A 328 24.54 7.38 -1.33
N ARG A 329 25.43 7.67 -0.37
CA ARG A 329 25.10 7.64 1.05
C ARG A 329 24.26 8.87 1.38
N LYS A 330 23.16 8.69 2.10
CA LYS A 330 22.37 9.81 2.66
C LYS A 330 22.93 10.32 4.00
N CYS A 331 23.92 9.62 4.55
CA CYS A 331 24.60 9.99 5.79
C CYS A 331 26.10 9.66 5.74
N LYS A 332 26.88 10.44 6.47
CA LYS A 332 28.32 10.19 6.62
C LYS A 332 28.54 9.02 7.58
N ALA A 333 29.50 8.16 7.28
CA ALA A 333 29.82 7.04 8.16
C ALA A 333 30.15 7.54 9.59
N GLY A 334 29.62 6.84 10.59
CA GLY A 334 29.77 7.20 12.01
C GLY A 334 28.97 8.43 12.47
N THR A 335 28.06 8.96 11.63
CA THR A 335 27.21 10.10 12.01
C THR A 335 25.78 9.67 12.34
N HIS A 336 25.16 10.40 13.26
CA HIS A 336 23.74 10.37 13.59
C HIS A 336 23.13 11.71 13.11
N PRO A 337 22.58 11.79 11.89
CA PRO A 337 22.24 13.07 11.27
C PRO A 337 21.03 13.78 11.88
N PHE A 338 20.33 13.20 12.86
CA PHE A 338 19.22 13.86 13.53
C PHE A 338 19.68 14.50 14.84
N PRO A 339 19.15 15.69 15.19
CA PRO A 339 19.16 16.11 16.58
C PRO A 339 18.55 14.98 17.41
N ARG A 340 19.04 14.73 18.63
CA ARG A 340 18.35 13.91 19.63
C ARG A 340 17.05 14.61 20.04
N GLU A 341 16.12 14.79 19.11
CA GLU A 341 14.72 14.88 19.45
C GLU A 341 14.44 13.55 20.10
N ARG A 342 14.32 13.56 21.44
CA ARG A 342 13.83 12.38 22.18
C ARG A 342 12.63 11.91 21.39
N ILE A 343 12.74 10.75 20.75
CA ILE A 343 11.59 10.05 20.20
C ILE A 343 10.71 9.89 21.41
N SER A 344 9.70 10.77 21.53
CA SER A 344 8.97 10.90 22.78
C SER A 344 8.46 9.51 23.09
N ARG A 345 8.84 8.98 24.26
CA ARG A 345 8.38 7.67 24.74
C ARG A 345 6.88 7.68 25.04
N ASP A 346 6.14 8.71 24.58
CA ASP A 346 4.68 8.81 24.57
C ASP A 346 3.99 7.71 23.76
N ALA A 347 4.73 6.75 23.22
CA ALA A 347 4.25 5.40 23.02
C ALA A 347 3.97 4.70 24.37
N ASN A 348 3.19 5.34 25.26
CA ASN A 348 2.26 4.62 26.12
C ASN A 348 1.20 4.02 25.18
N LEU A 349 1.62 3.03 24.39
CA LEU A 349 0.74 2.13 23.67
C LEU A 349 -0.19 1.59 24.74
N ARG A 350 -1.42 2.11 24.75
CA ARG A 350 -2.50 1.47 25.50
C ARG A 350 -2.51 0.04 24.99
N LYS A 351 -2.11 -0.90 25.85
CA LYS A 351 -2.43 -2.31 25.63
C LYS A 351 -3.95 -2.38 25.68
N SER A 352 -4.61 -2.14 24.56
CA SER A 352 -6.01 -2.50 24.44
C SER A 352 -6.06 -4.03 24.58
N ALA A 353 -7.14 -4.51 25.19
CA ALA A 353 -7.40 -5.93 25.35
C ALA A 353 -7.82 -6.55 24.01
N ASN A 354 -7.00 -6.33 22.98
CA ASN A 354 -7.24 -6.89 21.66
C ASN A 354 -7.10 -8.41 21.72
N PRO A 355 -7.84 -9.15 20.88
CA PRO A 355 -7.60 -10.56 20.69
C PRO A 355 -6.15 -10.83 20.29
N GLU A 356 -5.66 -12.02 20.59
CA GLU A 356 -4.27 -12.41 20.29
C GLU A 356 -3.93 -12.17 18.81
N GLY A 357 -2.82 -11.47 18.56
CA GLY A 357 -2.35 -11.12 17.23
C GLY A 357 -2.92 -9.84 16.63
N TRP A 358 -3.94 -9.23 17.23
CA TRP A 358 -4.52 -7.97 16.76
C TRP A 358 -3.82 -6.74 17.35
N VAL A 359 -3.49 -5.79 16.47
CA VAL A 359 -2.79 -4.54 16.80
C VAL A 359 -3.79 -3.42 17.08
N ASP A 360 -4.80 -3.29 16.24
CA ASP A 360 -5.80 -2.24 16.28
C ASP A 360 -7.13 -2.81 15.76
N GLY A 361 -8.24 -2.55 16.44
CA GLY A 361 -9.58 -2.92 15.97
C GLY A 361 -10.04 -2.07 14.79
N GLY A 362 -9.38 -0.94 14.52
CA GLY A 362 -9.71 -0.03 13.44
C GLY A 362 -11.01 0.74 13.70
N CYS A 363 -11.60 1.25 12.63
CA CYS A 363 -12.85 2.01 12.67
C CYS A 363 -13.77 1.57 11.53
N ILE A 364 -14.90 0.96 11.87
CA ILE A 364 -15.91 0.44 10.95
C ILE A 364 -17.02 1.48 10.78
N GLU A 365 -17.47 1.67 9.55
CA GLU A 365 -18.61 2.54 9.23
C GLU A 365 -19.93 1.83 9.55
N GLU A 366 -20.72 2.41 10.44
CA GLU A 366 -22.07 1.92 10.77
C GLU A 366 -23.13 2.99 10.43
N LYS A 367 -24.19 2.56 9.76
CA LYS A 367 -25.32 3.41 9.40
C LYS A 367 -26.33 3.47 10.55
N THR A 368 -26.62 4.68 11.01
CA THR A 368 -27.63 4.91 12.06
C THR A 368 -29.04 4.92 11.48
N GLY A 369 -30.05 4.79 12.35
CA GLY A 369 -31.46 4.88 11.98
C GLY A 369 -31.87 6.21 11.31
N ASN A 370 -31.08 7.27 11.47
CA ASN A 370 -31.33 8.58 10.87
C ASN A 370 -30.61 8.77 9.51
N ASN A 371 -30.15 7.68 8.88
CA ASN A 371 -29.38 7.73 7.63
C ASN A 371 -28.08 8.56 7.73
N THR A 372 -27.53 8.67 8.95
CA THR A 372 -26.19 9.19 9.20
C THR A 372 -25.23 8.02 9.42
N TYR A 373 -23.92 8.29 9.37
CA TYR A 373 -22.89 7.27 9.57
C TYR A 373 -22.01 7.64 10.74
N VAL A 374 -21.68 6.65 11.55
CA VAL A 374 -20.77 6.77 12.68
C VAL A 374 -19.65 5.74 12.55
N GLY A 375 -18.47 6.08 13.07
CA GLY A 375 -17.40 5.12 13.22
C GLY A 375 -17.54 4.36 14.52
N VAL A 376 -17.52 3.04 14.46
CA VAL A 376 -17.46 2.15 15.63
C VAL A 376 -16.14 1.37 15.62
N PRO A 377 -15.46 1.22 16.76
CA PRO A 377 -14.31 0.32 16.88
C PRO A 377 -14.71 -1.08 16.41
N GLY A 378 -13.84 -1.69 15.60
CA GLY A 378 -14.08 -3.03 15.04
C GLY A 378 -13.91 -4.16 16.02
#